data_AF-A0A7J8ZLV1-F1
#
_entry.id   AF-A0A7J8ZLV1-F1
#
_cell.length_a   1.000
_cell.length_b   1.000
_cell.length_c   1.000
_cell.angle_alpha   90.00
_cell.angle_beta   90.00
_cell.angle_gamma   90.00
#
_symmetry.space_group_name_H-M   'P 1'
#
loop_
_entity.id
_entity.type
_entity.pdbx_description
1 polymer ?
#
loop_
_entity_poly.entity_id
_entity_poly.type
_entity_poly.pdbx_seq_one_letter_code
_entity_poly.pdbx_strand_id
1 'polypeptide(L)'
;MQHYVATRPMFIDVEVMNSDNKLVLGDQSSQASPNYVARGLSKLYKEITDTVRKEAATIMAVFPSPNDVMSILVQRVLEQRVTSLLDKLLEKPSIAHPRPVGEGGILLYLRMLAVAYEKTQELARDLRAVGCGDLDVEGLTESLFSAHKDEYPEYEQASLRQLYQAKLEELRAESQKVSEPSGTIGRSKGASVASSPLEISVAAVTEFVRWNEEAITRCTLFSSLPATLAANVRSVFTCLLHQVSQYITDGLERARDSLTEAASLRERFVIGSSVSRRVTSQAEAAAAAGESSFKSFMVAVQRAGSSVAIVQQYFANSISRLLLPVDGSHAATCEEMATAMSSAEGAAFKGLHQCIETVMAEVDRLLSTEQKAADYHSPDDGMVHDHRPTNACTRVVAYLSRVLETAFTTLEGLNKQAFLTELGNYLYKGLVNHWQKFTFNPSGGLRLKRDITEYGEFVRSFNAPTVDEKFELLGILANVFIVAPESLSSLFEGTPSIRKDAQRFIQLRDDYKSAKLASRLSSLWSS
;
A
#
# COMPACT_ATOMS: atom_id res chain seq x y z
N MET A 1 5.66 18.99 63.37
CA MET A 1 6.06 18.47 62.05
C MET A 1 5.20 19.07 60.93
N GLN A 2 3.90 18.75 60.83
CA GLN A 2 3.01 19.28 59.77
C GLN A 2 2.91 20.80 59.72
N HIS A 3 2.84 21.49 60.86
CA HIS A 3 2.82 22.96 60.91
C HIS A 3 4.12 23.58 60.36
N TYR A 4 5.28 22.95 60.62
CA TYR A 4 6.58 23.44 60.11
C TYR A 4 6.65 23.40 58.58
N VAL A 5 6.14 22.32 57.98
CA VAL A 5 6.06 22.16 56.53
C VAL A 5 5.01 23.11 55.94
N ALA A 6 3.89 23.32 56.64
CA ALA A 6 2.80 24.18 56.18
C ALA A 6 3.21 25.65 56.07
N THR A 7 4.09 26.12 56.95
CA THR A 7 4.51 27.52 56.98
C THR A 7 5.67 27.84 56.03
N ARG A 8 6.09 26.90 55.18
CA ARG A 8 7.20 27.13 54.25
C ARG A 8 6.74 28.03 53.09
N PRO A 9 7.52 29.05 52.71
CA PRO A 9 7.17 29.96 51.61
C PRO A 9 6.85 29.26 50.29
N MET A 10 7.52 28.13 50.02
CA MET A 10 7.33 27.34 48.78
C MET A 10 5.92 26.75 48.58
N PHE A 11 5.05 26.79 49.60
CA PHE A 11 3.66 26.29 49.52
C PHE A 11 2.60 27.39 49.72
N ILE A 12 2.98 28.54 50.27
CA ILE A 12 2.04 29.62 50.61
C ILE A 12 2.10 30.75 49.58
N ASP A 13 3.27 30.97 48.99
CA ASP A 13 3.50 32.13 48.15
C ASP A 13 2.98 31.91 46.72
N VAL A 14 1.88 32.61 46.41
CA VAL A 14 1.25 32.59 45.08
C VAL A 14 2.20 33.16 44.02
N GLU A 15 3.12 34.07 44.39
CA GLU A 15 4.13 34.59 43.47
C GLU A 15 5.12 33.51 43.06
N VAL A 16 5.47 32.60 43.97
CA VAL A 16 6.31 31.43 43.66
C VAL A 16 5.61 30.53 42.66
N MET A 17 4.33 30.19 42.89
CA MET A 17 3.56 29.35 41.94
C MET A 17 3.38 30.04 40.58
N ASN A 18 3.18 31.35 40.54
CA ASN A 18 3.09 32.11 39.29
C ASN A 18 4.46 32.18 38.57
N SER A 19 5.56 32.27 39.32
CA SER A 19 6.91 32.25 38.77
C SER A 19 7.26 30.88 38.17
N ASP A 20 6.83 29.79 38.82
CA ASP A 20 6.99 28.42 38.31
C ASP A 20 6.25 28.26 36.96
N ASN A 21 5.01 28.75 36.89
CA ASN A 21 4.22 28.75 35.66
C ASN A 21 4.90 29.57 34.56
N LYS A 22 5.36 30.78 34.87
CA LYS A 22 6.05 31.65 33.91
C LYS A 22 7.34 31.01 33.38
N LEU A 23 8.10 30.33 34.25
CA LEU A 23 9.35 29.68 33.90
C LEU A 23 9.15 28.52 32.91
N VAL A 24 8.06 27.76 33.05
CA VAL A 24 7.79 26.55 32.28
C VAL A 24 6.94 26.83 31.03
N LEU A 25 5.95 27.73 31.13
CA LEU A 25 4.98 28.01 30.07
C LEU A 25 5.31 29.26 29.25
N GLY A 26 6.13 30.20 29.78
CA GLY A 26 6.45 31.46 29.12
C GLY A 26 5.35 32.54 29.24
N ASP A 27 5.59 33.70 28.61
CA ASP A 27 4.76 34.93 28.76
C ASP A 27 3.56 35.01 27.80
N GLN A 28 3.50 34.14 26.79
CA GLN A 28 2.39 34.08 25.84
C GLN A 28 1.97 32.63 25.64
N SER A 29 0.66 32.37 25.80
CA SER A 29 -0.05 31.10 25.58
C SER A 29 0.01 30.56 24.13
N SER A 30 0.90 31.08 23.30
CA SER A 30 1.16 30.64 21.93
C SER A 30 2.22 29.52 21.94
N GLN A 31 1.72 28.29 22.16
CA GLN A 31 2.37 27.00 21.91
C GLN A 31 3.82 26.87 22.37
N ALA A 32 3.99 26.72 23.68
CA ALA A 32 5.26 26.29 24.25
C ALA A 32 5.68 24.96 23.60
N SER A 33 6.83 24.96 22.92
CA SER A 33 7.38 23.74 22.32
C SER A 33 7.77 22.72 23.41
N PRO A 34 7.69 21.40 23.15
CA PRO A 34 8.08 20.39 24.13
C PRO A 34 9.53 20.57 24.64
N ASN A 35 10.44 21.05 23.79
CA ASN A 35 11.82 21.34 24.16
C ASN A 35 11.96 22.53 25.13
N TYR A 36 11.13 23.57 24.95
CA TYR A 36 11.12 24.71 25.85
C TYR A 36 10.64 24.29 27.24
N VAL A 37 9.53 23.55 27.26
CA VAL A 37 8.92 23.02 28.50
C VAL A 37 9.87 22.07 29.21
N ALA A 38 10.55 21.18 28.48
CA ALA A 38 11.55 20.28 29.06
C ALA A 38 12.65 21.05 29.80
N ARG A 39 13.18 22.13 29.21
CA ARG A 39 14.19 22.99 29.85
C ARG A 39 13.63 23.73 31.07
N GLY A 40 12.41 24.26 30.95
CA GLY A 40 11.71 24.92 32.05
C GLY A 40 11.51 24.00 33.24
N LEU A 41 10.97 22.78 33.00
CA LEU A 41 10.77 21.75 34.01
C LEU A 41 12.10 21.32 34.65
N SER A 42 13.14 21.05 33.86
CA SER A 42 14.46 20.69 34.42
C SER A 42 15.01 21.78 35.34
N LYS A 43 14.85 23.06 34.99
CA LYS A 43 15.30 24.17 35.85
C LYS A 43 14.47 24.26 37.12
N LEU A 44 13.14 24.20 37.01
CA LEU A 44 12.24 24.24 38.16
C LEU A 44 12.47 23.06 39.12
N TYR A 45 12.57 21.84 38.58
CA TYR A 45 12.77 20.64 39.38
C TYR A 45 14.12 20.65 40.07
N LYS A 46 15.16 21.19 39.45
CA LYS A 46 16.44 21.44 40.11
C LYS A 46 16.30 22.45 41.26
N GLU A 47 15.58 23.55 41.06
CA GLU A 47 15.33 24.55 42.11
C GLU A 47 14.53 23.96 43.28
N ILE A 48 13.55 23.09 42.99
CA ILE A 48 12.79 22.33 44.00
C ILE A 48 13.74 21.41 44.78
N THR A 49 14.53 20.59 44.10
CA THR A 49 15.49 19.66 44.74
C THR A 49 16.50 20.40 45.61
N ASP A 50 17.05 21.53 45.13
CA ASP A 50 18.00 22.35 45.90
C ASP A 50 17.35 22.95 47.16
N THR A 51 16.07 23.32 47.06
CA THR A 51 15.30 23.83 48.20
C THR A 51 15.01 22.72 49.22
N VAL A 52 14.59 21.54 48.76
CA VAL A 52 14.38 20.37 49.61
C VAL A 52 15.67 19.95 50.30
N ARG A 53 16.83 20.01 49.63
CA ARG A 53 18.13 19.69 50.23
C ARG A 53 18.50 20.64 51.37
N LYS A 54 18.21 21.94 51.23
CA LYS A 54 18.44 22.94 52.31
C LYS A 54 17.52 22.68 53.51
N GLU A 55 16.25 22.37 53.24
CA GLU A 55 15.29 22.03 54.30
C GLU A 55 15.66 20.71 54.98
N ALA A 56 16.14 19.71 54.23
CA ALA A 56 16.59 18.43 54.77
C ALA A 56 17.73 18.61 55.80
N ALA A 57 18.72 19.45 55.50
CA ALA A 57 19.79 19.77 56.44
C ALA A 57 19.27 20.42 57.74
N THR A 58 18.25 21.27 57.62
CA THR A 58 17.60 21.90 58.79
C THR A 58 16.79 20.87 59.57
N ILE A 59 16.05 20.01 58.88
CA ILE A 59 15.19 19.00 59.49
C ILE A 59 16.02 17.98 60.27
N MET A 60 17.13 17.52 59.70
CA MET A 60 18.08 16.61 60.34
C MET A 60 18.69 17.18 61.63
N ALA A 61 18.88 18.50 61.70
CA ALA A 61 19.48 19.16 62.87
C ALA A 61 18.46 19.46 63.98
N VAL A 62 17.18 19.63 63.64
CA VAL A 62 16.17 20.18 64.56
C VAL A 62 15.17 19.14 65.07
N PHE A 63 14.84 18.11 64.27
CA PHE A 63 13.77 17.18 64.60
C PHE A 63 14.28 15.84 65.16
N PRO A 64 13.62 15.26 66.19
CA PRO A 64 13.95 13.93 66.70
C PRO A 64 13.70 12.79 65.71
N SER A 65 12.73 12.95 64.80
CA SER A 65 12.42 12.00 63.72
C SER A 65 12.47 12.67 62.34
N PRO A 66 13.68 12.87 61.76
CA PRO A 66 13.84 13.58 60.48
C PRO A 66 13.11 12.91 59.30
N ASN A 67 13.05 11.57 59.28
CA ASN A 67 12.44 10.81 58.19
C ASN A 67 10.94 11.09 58.04
N ASP A 68 10.19 11.16 59.15
CA ASP A 68 8.74 11.46 59.11
C ASP A 68 8.47 12.86 58.55
N VAL A 69 9.30 13.83 58.95
CA VAL A 69 9.18 15.22 58.49
C VAL A 69 9.54 15.32 57.01
N MET A 70 10.58 14.59 56.57
CA MET A 70 10.96 14.51 55.16
C MET A 70 9.88 13.88 54.29
N SER A 71 9.23 12.80 54.75
CA SER A 71 8.09 12.20 54.05
C SER A 71 6.96 13.23 53.83
N ILE A 72 6.58 13.97 54.88
CA ILE A 72 5.54 15.00 54.78
C ILE A 72 5.95 16.15 53.84
N LEU A 73 7.22 16.56 53.88
CA LEU A 73 7.75 17.62 53.00
C LEU A 73 7.69 17.20 51.53
N VAL A 74 8.27 16.04 51.20
CA VAL A 74 8.34 15.53 49.82
C VAL A 74 6.93 15.24 49.28
N GLN A 75 6.05 14.67 50.11
CA GLN A 75 4.65 14.45 49.73
C GLN A 75 3.97 15.75 49.30
N ARG A 76 4.11 16.84 50.08
CA ARG A 76 3.51 18.14 49.71
C ARG A 76 4.15 18.78 48.48
N VAL A 77 5.45 18.61 48.28
CA VAL A 77 6.11 19.10 47.06
C VAL A 77 5.45 18.49 45.82
N LEU A 78 5.24 17.17 45.83
CA LEU A 78 4.58 16.48 44.73
C LEU A 78 3.10 16.86 44.63
N GLU A 79 2.33 16.73 45.71
CA GLU A 79 0.87 16.89 45.69
C GLU A 79 0.39 18.33 45.47
N GLN A 80 1.16 19.34 45.87
CA GLN A 80 0.72 20.74 45.78
C GLN A 80 1.48 21.50 44.68
N ARG A 81 2.81 21.53 44.76
CA ARG A 81 3.61 22.37 43.86
C ARG A 81 3.73 21.77 42.47
N VAL A 82 4.06 20.48 42.38
CA VAL A 82 4.18 19.77 41.09
C VAL A 82 2.80 19.57 40.47
N THR A 83 1.80 19.07 41.21
CA THR A 83 0.43 18.91 40.68
C THR A 83 -0.14 20.21 40.13
N SER A 84 -0.02 21.34 40.84
CA SER A 84 -0.58 22.61 40.37
C SER A 84 0.03 23.10 39.05
N LEU A 85 1.30 22.75 38.78
CA LEU A 85 1.94 23.03 37.50
C LEU A 85 1.46 22.07 36.42
N LEU A 86 1.39 20.77 36.74
CA LEU A 86 0.94 19.74 35.79
C LEU A 86 -0.50 19.98 35.34
N ASP A 87 -1.40 20.41 36.24
CA ASP A 87 -2.80 20.73 35.92
C ASP A 87 -2.92 21.81 34.83
N LYS A 88 -2.03 22.82 34.85
CA LYS A 88 -1.99 23.89 33.84
C LYS A 88 -1.27 23.47 32.57
N LEU A 89 -0.30 22.56 32.69
CA LEU A 89 0.52 22.09 31.57
C LEU A 89 -0.20 21.06 30.71
N LEU A 90 -0.98 20.18 31.34
CA LEU A 90 -1.57 18.98 30.75
C LEU A 90 -3.10 19.11 30.59
N GLU A 91 -3.56 20.26 30.09
CA GLU A 91 -4.96 20.43 29.71
C GLU A 91 -5.34 19.44 28.60
N LYS A 92 -6.34 18.59 28.88
CA LYS A 92 -6.78 17.54 27.95
C LYS A 92 -7.44 18.16 26.70
N PRO A 93 -6.93 17.87 25.49
CA PRO A 93 -7.55 18.35 24.26
C PRO A 93 -8.85 17.58 23.96
N SER A 94 -9.78 18.18 23.21
CA SER A 94 -10.97 17.47 22.76
C SER A 94 -10.61 16.49 21.63
N ILE A 95 -10.94 15.20 21.80
CA ILE A 95 -10.83 14.19 20.73
C ILE A 95 -11.87 14.42 19.64
N ALA A 96 -13.09 14.85 20.01
CA ALA A 96 -14.20 15.06 19.08
C ALA A 96 -13.98 16.28 18.16
N HIS A 97 -13.34 17.33 18.68
CA HIS A 97 -13.06 18.56 17.95
C HIS A 97 -11.58 18.95 18.12
N PRO A 98 -10.66 18.18 17.51
CA PRO A 98 -9.24 18.42 17.70
C PRO A 98 -8.80 19.69 16.96
N ARG A 99 -7.90 20.46 17.58
CA ARG A 99 -7.25 21.59 16.90
C ARG A 99 -6.42 21.10 15.72
N PRO A 100 -6.32 21.85 14.60
CA PRO A 100 -5.50 21.47 13.46
C PRO A 100 -4.06 21.09 13.86
N VAL A 101 -3.43 20.17 13.12
CA VAL A 101 -2.07 19.70 13.44
C VAL A 101 -1.06 20.86 13.51
N GLY A 102 -1.18 21.84 12.59
CA GLY A 102 -0.33 23.04 12.57
C GLY A 102 -0.54 24.00 13.74
N GLU A 103 -1.65 23.85 14.47
CA GLU A 103 -2.00 24.62 15.67
C GLU A 103 -1.95 23.73 16.92
N GLY A 104 -1.02 22.78 17.00
CA GLY A 104 -0.78 22.06 18.24
C GLY A 104 -1.93 21.13 18.63
N GLY A 105 -2.29 20.25 17.69
CA GLY A 105 -3.30 19.19 17.87
C GLY A 105 -2.95 18.16 18.95
N ILE A 106 -3.61 16.99 18.93
CA ILE A 106 -3.51 15.98 20.00
C ILE A 106 -2.05 15.52 20.23
N LEU A 107 -1.24 15.47 19.17
CA LEU A 107 0.18 15.10 19.25
C LEU A 107 0.99 16.03 20.17
N LEU A 108 0.67 17.34 20.20
CA LEU A 108 1.37 18.28 21.08
C LEU A 108 1.13 17.91 22.54
N TYR A 109 -0.13 17.66 22.92
CA TYR A 109 -0.48 17.20 24.26
C TYR A 109 0.26 15.90 24.64
N LEU A 110 0.32 14.92 23.74
CA LEU A 110 1.02 13.65 24.01
C LEU A 110 2.54 13.84 24.20
N ARG A 111 3.16 14.71 23.41
CA ARG A 111 4.57 15.08 23.57
C ARG A 111 4.82 15.82 24.89
N MET A 112 3.91 16.72 25.26
CA MET A 112 3.96 17.46 26.52
C MET A 112 3.80 16.54 27.73
N LEU A 113 2.87 15.58 27.65
CA LEU A 113 2.67 14.53 28.65
C LEU A 113 3.94 13.68 28.83
N ALA A 114 4.58 13.27 27.73
CA ALA A 114 5.81 12.48 27.77
C ALA A 114 6.95 13.24 28.45
N VAL A 115 7.17 14.50 28.07
CA VAL A 115 8.19 15.37 28.69
C VAL A 115 7.90 15.59 30.16
N ALA A 116 6.65 15.90 30.52
CA ALA A 116 6.25 16.13 31.90
C ALA A 116 6.47 14.89 32.78
N TYR A 117 6.08 13.71 32.28
CA TYR A 117 6.28 12.45 32.97
C TYR A 117 7.76 12.12 33.16
N GLU A 118 8.57 12.18 32.09
CA GLU A 118 10.01 11.88 32.15
C GLU A 118 10.73 12.81 33.13
N LYS A 119 10.46 14.11 33.09
CA LYS A 119 11.07 15.08 34.02
C LYS A 119 10.60 14.88 35.45
N THR A 120 9.35 14.48 35.67
CA THR A 120 8.85 14.25 37.03
C THR A 120 9.42 12.96 37.61
N GLN A 121 9.69 11.94 36.78
CA GLN A 121 10.43 10.75 37.17
C GLN A 121 11.89 11.07 37.52
N GLU A 122 12.56 11.97 36.79
CA GLU A 122 13.89 12.48 37.18
C GLU A 122 13.85 13.17 38.55
N LEU A 123 12.86 14.06 38.78
CA LEU A 123 12.65 14.70 40.07
C LEU A 123 12.42 13.68 41.20
N ALA A 124 11.62 12.64 40.97
CA ALA A 124 11.36 11.60 41.96
C ALA A 124 12.65 10.89 42.40
N ARG A 125 13.55 10.58 41.45
CA ARG A 125 14.87 9.98 41.73
C ARG A 125 15.76 10.94 42.52
N ASP A 126 15.77 12.22 42.16
CA ASP A 126 16.54 13.25 42.85
C ASP A 126 16.05 13.44 44.30
N LEU A 127 14.73 13.48 44.51
CA LEU A 127 14.13 13.60 45.84
C LEU A 127 14.40 12.36 46.70
N ARG A 128 14.36 11.16 46.11
CA ARG A 128 14.77 9.92 46.79
C ARG A 128 16.25 9.98 47.22
N ALA A 129 17.12 10.52 46.37
CA ALA A 129 18.55 10.67 46.69
C ALA A 129 18.82 11.70 47.80
N VAL A 130 17.97 12.72 47.95
CA VAL A 130 18.06 13.70 49.06
C VAL A 130 17.60 13.10 50.40
N GLY A 131 16.72 12.10 50.37
CA GLY A 131 16.20 11.40 51.55
C GLY A 131 14.73 11.72 51.79
N CYS A 132 13.85 10.78 51.44
CA CYS A 132 12.39 10.94 51.49
C CYS A 132 11.69 10.10 52.58
N GLY A 133 12.44 9.57 53.56
CA GLY A 133 11.91 8.65 54.56
C GLY A 133 11.33 7.38 53.93
N ASP A 134 10.23 6.88 54.49
CA ASP A 134 9.51 5.69 54.00
C ASP A 134 8.49 6.00 52.89
N LEU A 135 8.53 7.22 52.32
CA LEU A 135 7.60 7.63 51.27
C LEU A 135 7.88 6.91 49.95
N ASP A 136 6.85 6.31 49.35
CA ASP A 136 6.92 5.81 47.97
C ASP A 136 6.75 6.97 46.97
N VAL A 137 7.85 7.70 46.74
CA VAL A 137 7.92 8.83 45.80
C VAL A 137 7.61 8.39 44.36
N GLU A 138 7.99 7.17 43.97
CA GLU A 138 7.73 6.63 42.63
C GLU A 138 6.24 6.31 42.47
N GLY A 139 5.61 5.65 43.45
CA GLY A 139 4.17 5.42 43.46
C GLY A 139 3.34 6.70 43.47
N LEU A 140 3.75 7.71 44.24
CA LEU A 140 3.12 9.04 44.20
C LEU A 140 3.27 9.69 42.83
N THR A 141 4.46 9.61 42.22
CA THR A 141 4.68 10.16 40.88
C THR A 141 3.79 9.46 39.85
N GLU A 142 3.67 8.13 39.90
CA GLU A 142 2.73 7.38 39.06
C GLU A 142 1.28 7.83 39.25
N SER A 143 0.87 8.11 40.49
CA SER A 143 -0.50 8.52 40.79
C SER A 143 -0.88 9.86 40.13
N LEU A 144 0.07 10.80 39.99
CA LEU A 144 -0.14 12.10 39.36
C LEU A 144 -0.52 11.99 37.87
N PHE A 145 -0.09 10.91 37.21
CA PHE A 145 -0.31 10.70 35.78
C PHE A 145 -1.34 9.62 35.46
N SER A 146 -1.89 8.93 36.47
CA SER A 146 -2.83 7.80 36.29
C SER A 146 -4.00 8.16 35.37
N ALA A 147 -4.69 9.27 35.65
CA ALA A 147 -5.81 9.76 34.84
C ALA A 147 -5.46 10.14 33.38
N HIS A 148 -4.20 10.42 33.09
CA HIS A 148 -3.72 10.67 31.73
C HIS A 148 -3.26 9.37 31.04
N LYS A 149 -2.69 8.44 31.80
CA LYS A 149 -2.20 7.14 31.32
C LYS A 149 -3.33 6.16 30.99
N ASP A 150 -4.44 6.24 31.71
CA ASP A 150 -5.61 5.37 31.47
C ASP A 150 -6.26 5.68 30.11
N GLU A 151 -6.37 6.96 29.74
CA GLU A 151 -6.95 7.40 28.46
C GLU A 151 -5.90 7.50 27.33
N TYR A 152 -4.61 7.38 27.65
CA TYR A 152 -3.50 7.55 26.70
C TYR A 152 -3.69 6.78 25.37
N PRO A 153 -4.09 5.50 25.35
CA PRO A 153 -4.21 4.75 24.09
C PRO A 153 -5.21 5.37 23.12
N GLU A 154 -6.29 5.96 23.63
CA GLU A 154 -7.33 6.60 22.82
C GLU A 154 -6.81 7.90 22.19
N TYR A 155 -6.12 8.74 22.96
CA TYR A 155 -5.48 9.95 22.46
C TYR A 155 -4.38 9.64 21.45
N GLU A 156 -3.58 8.61 21.69
CA GLU A 156 -2.50 8.19 20.79
C GLU A 156 -3.06 7.78 19.42
N GLN A 157 -4.07 6.91 19.40
CA GLN A 157 -4.74 6.54 18.16
C GLN A 157 -5.44 7.73 17.47
N ALA A 158 -6.08 8.62 18.24
CA ALA A 158 -6.70 9.82 17.69
C ALA A 158 -5.67 10.74 17.04
N SER A 159 -4.49 10.89 17.64
CA SER A 159 -3.40 11.68 17.08
C SER A 159 -2.89 11.10 15.76
N LEU A 160 -2.72 9.78 15.67
CA LEU A 160 -2.29 9.11 14.44
C LEU A 160 -3.33 9.26 13.33
N ARG A 161 -4.62 9.12 13.67
CA ARG A 161 -5.72 9.37 12.71
C ARG A 161 -5.73 10.82 12.22
N GLN A 162 -5.47 11.78 13.10
CA GLN A 162 -5.39 13.19 12.74
C GLN A 162 -4.22 13.47 11.78
N LEU A 163 -3.03 12.94 12.07
CA LEU A 163 -1.85 13.08 11.21
C LEU A 163 -2.10 12.47 9.83
N TYR A 164 -2.71 11.28 9.78
CA TYR A 164 -3.07 10.62 8.54
C TYR A 164 -4.02 11.46 7.69
N GLN A 165 -5.10 12.01 8.28
CA GLN A 165 -6.04 12.87 7.56
C GLN A 165 -5.36 14.13 6.99
N ALA A 166 -4.55 14.81 7.82
CA ALA A 166 -3.81 16.00 7.38
C ALA A 166 -2.86 15.69 6.21
N LYS A 167 -2.16 14.54 6.25
CA LYS A 167 -1.27 14.15 5.16
C LYS A 167 -2.02 13.77 3.89
N LEU A 168 -3.18 13.14 4.00
CA LEU A 168 -4.02 12.90 2.81
C LEU A 168 -4.51 14.20 2.18
N GLU A 169 -4.85 15.22 2.97
CA GLU A 169 -5.20 16.55 2.48
C GLU A 169 -4.02 17.25 1.80
N GLU A 170 -2.84 17.17 2.39
CA GLU A 170 -1.58 17.68 1.81
C GLU A 170 -1.31 17.05 0.44
N LEU A 171 -1.31 15.72 0.36
CA LEU A 171 -1.09 15.00 -0.91
C LEU A 171 -2.14 15.38 -1.97
N ARG A 172 -3.41 15.53 -1.57
CA ARG A 172 -4.47 15.97 -2.49
C ARG A 172 -4.23 17.38 -3.01
N ALA A 173 -3.80 18.29 -2.15
CA ALA A 173 -3.47 19.67 -2.54
C ALA A 173 -2.25 19.72 -3.47
N GLU A 174 -1.24 18.86 -3.25
CA GLU A 174 -0.07 18.75 -4.14
C GLU A 174 -0.47 18.27 -5.54
N SER A 175 -1.33 17.25 -5.65
CA SER A 175 -1.80 16.75 -6.95
C SER A 175 -2.62 17.81 -7.73
N GLN A 176 -3.42 18.62 -7.01
CA GLN A 176 -4.18 19.72 -7.63
C GLN A 176 -3.27 20.82 -8.17
N LYS A 177 -2.19 21.18 -7.46
CA LYS A 177 -1.22 22.20 -7.92
C LYS A 177 -0.43 21.76 -9.14
N VAL A 178 -0.11 20.48 -9.27
CA VAL A 178 0.56 19.92 -10.46
C VAL A 178 -0.38 19.94 -11.69
N SER A 179 -1.69 19.99 -11.47
CA SER A 179 -2.71 20.01 -12.53
C SER A 179 -3.07 21.42 -13.04
N GLU A 180 -2.65 22.52 -12.39
CA GLU A 180 -2.87 23.87 -12.92
C GLU A 180 -1.81 24.21 -13.99
N PRO A 181 -2.23 24.57 -15.23
CA PRO A 181 -1.28 24.95 -16.25
C PRO A 181 -0.68 26.30 -15.90
N SER A 182 0.64 26.32 -15.68
CA SER A 182 1.42 27.56 -15.65
C SER A 182 1.10 28.36 -16.92
N GLY A 183 0.62 29.59 -16.71
CA GLY A 183 -0.05 30.37 -17.74
C GLY A 183 0.76 30.54 -19.02
N THR A 184 0.17 30.14 -20.15
CA THR A 184 0.39 30.84 -21.42
C THR A 184 -0.86 30.72 -22.29
N ILE A 185 -1.31 31.87 -22.78
CA ILE A 185 -2.53 32.08 -23.54
C ILE A 185 -2.46 31.31 -24.87
N GLY A 186 -3.34 30.32 -25.05
CA GLY A 186 -3.47 29.56 -26.30
C GLY A 186 -4.82 28.87 -26.37
N ARG A 187 -5.76 29.47 -27.09
CA ARG A 187 -7.16 29.07 -27.20
C ARG A 187 -7.29 27.84 -28.13
N SER A 188 -7.30 26.64 -27.58
CA SER A 188 -7.82 25.44 -28.28
C SER A 188 -8.66 24.60 -27.32
N LYS A 189 -9.99 24.64 -27.51
CA LYS A 189 -10.94 23.73 -26.86
C LYS A 189 -10.70 22.31 -27.37
N GLY A 190 -10.05 21.48 -26.57
CA GLY A 190 -9.93 20.04 -26.80
C GLY A 190 -9.61 19.36 -25.46
N ALA A 191 -10.56 18.55 -24.99
CA ALA A 191 -10.51 17.63 -23.84
C ALA A 191 -9.66 18.08 -22.63
N SER A 192 -10.35 18.50 -21.56
CA SER A 192 -9.77 18.48 -20.21
C SER A 192 -9.30 17.05 -19.90
N VAL A 193 -8.00 16.80 -20.03
CA VAL A 193 -7.37 15.58 -19.53
C VAL A 193 -7.62 15.55 -18.03
N ALA A 194 -8.24 14.47 -17.58
CA ALA A 194 -8.66 14.24 -16.21
C ALA A 194 -7.52 14.51 -15.21
N SER A 195 -7.87 15.06 -14.05
CA SER A 195 -6.97 15.24 -12.91
C SER A 195 -6.14 13.97 -12.68
N SER A 196 -4.82 14.09 -12.59
CA SER A 196 -3.96 12.96 -12.28
C SER A 196 -4.43 12.31 -10.97
N PRO A 197 -4.77 11.00 -10.96
CA PRO A 197 -5.20 10.33 -9.75
C PRO A 197 -4.06 10.39 -8.72
N LEU A 198 -4.42 10.57 -7.45
CA LEU A 198 -3.47 10.59 -6.34
C LEU A 198 -2.70 9.27 -6.31
N GLU A 199 -1.46 9.29 -6.81
CA GLU A 199 -0.61 8.10 -6.85
C GLU A 199 -0.21 7.65 -5.44
N ILE A 200 0.04 6.36 -5.28
CA ILE A 200 0.61 5.81 -4.05
C ILE A 200 2.02 6.37 -3.89
N SER A 201 2.31 6.95 -2.73
CA SER A 201 3.63 7.48 -2.38
C SER A 201 4.26 6.63 -1.28
N VAL A 202 5.40 6.02 -1.59
CA VAL A 202 6.19 5.24 -0.63
C VAL A 202 6.74 6.13 0.50
N ALA A 203 6.99 7.42 0.20
CA ALA A 203 7.42 8.40 1.18
C ALA A 203 6.31 8.67 2.23
N ALA A 204 5.05 8.73 1.80
CA ALA A 204 3.92 8.91 2.73
C ALA A 204 3.83 7.73 3.73
N VAL A 205 3.99 6.49 3.25
CA VAL A 205 3.99 5.30 4.12
C VAL A 205 5.19 5.32 5.08
N THR A 206 6.35 5.80 4.62
CA THR A 206 7.51 5.99 5.50
C THR A 206 7.22 7.01 6.60
N GLU A 207 6.52 8.11 6.31
CA GLU A 207 6.07 9.06 7.34
C GLU A 207 5.10 8.42 8.33
N PHE A 208 4.16 7.59 7.86
CA PHE A 208 3.22 6.88 8.75
C PHE A 208 3.97 5.98 9.74
N VAL A 209 4.99 5.25 9.27
CA VAL A 209 5.87 4.43 10.11
C VAL A 209 6.63 5.30 11.11
N ARG A 210 7.15 6.45 10.70
CA ARG A 210 7.87 7.37 11.62
C ARG A 210 6.97 7.91 12.73
N TRP A 211 5.71 8.25 12.44
CA TRP A 211 4.76 8.63 13.48
C TRP A 211 4.49 7.47 14.44
N ASN A 212 4.40 6.25 13.90
CA ASN A 212 4.25 5.05 14.71
C ASN A 212 5.47 4.80 15.60
N GLU A 213 6.70 4.94 15.09
CA GLU A 213 7.94 4.82 15.90
C GLU A 213 7.95 5.79 17.08
N GLU A 214 7.52 7.03 16.86
CA GLU A 214 7.40 8.03 17.91
C GLU A 214 6.34 7.64 18.95
N ALA A 215 5.19 7.11 18.49
CA ALA A 215 4.13 6.59 19.35
C ALA A 215 4.58 5.37 20.16
N ILE A 216 5.32 4.43 19.57
CA ILE A 216 5.88 3.27 20.26
C ILE A 216 6.89 3.72 21.33
N THR A 217 7.69 4.75 21.05
CA THR A 217 8.60 5.33 22.06
C THR A 217 7.81 5.84 23.28
N ARG A 218 6.69 6.53 23.05
CA ARG A 218 5.78 6.94 24.14
C ARG A 218 5.13 5.74 24.85
N CYS A 219 4.72 4.70 24.13
CA CYS A 219 4.18 3.48 24.73
C CYS A 219 5.18 2.84 25.70
N THR A 220 6.47 2.78 25.31
CA THR A 220 7.54 2.24 26.17
C THR A 220 7.80 3.11 27.39
N LEU A 221 7.62 4.42 27.28
CA LEU A 221 7.75 5.35 28.40
C LEU A 221 6.63 5.19 29.43
N PHE A 222 5.37 5.11 28.98
CA PHE A 222 4.21 5.08 29.88
C PHE A 222 3.87 3.68 30.42
N SER A 223 4.31 2.62 29.76
CA SER A 223 3.93 1.24 30.12
C SER A 223 5.04 0.53 30.89
N SER A 224 4.89 0.44 32.21
CA SER A 224 5.84 -0.28 33.08
C SER A 224 5.64 -1.80 33.06
N LEU A 225 4.41 -2.26 32.84
CA LEU A 225 4.07 -3.68 32.80
C LEU A 225 4.14 -4.24 31.35
N PRO A 226 4.76 -5.41 31.12
CA PRO A 226 4.83 -6.03 29.79
C PRO A 226 3.46 -6.25 29.13
N ALA A 227 2.44 -6.62 29.92
CA ALA A 227 1.08 -6.82 29.42
C ALA A 227 0.46 -5.53 28.86
N THR A 228 0.56 -4.43 29.62
CA THR A 228 0.07 -3.11 29.21
C THR A 228 0.86 -2.57 28.02
N LEU A 229 2.18 -2.77 28.02
CA LEU A 229 3.04 -2.37 26.89
C LEU A 229 2.63 -3.10 25.62
N ALA A 230 2.48 -4.42 25.66
CA ALA A 230 2.06 -5.20 24.50
C ALA A 230 0.67 -4.77 24.00
N ALA A 231 -0.28 -4.53 24.89
CA ALA A 231 -1.62 -4.04 24.52
C ALA A 231 -1.56 -2.67 23.81
N ASN A 232 -0.79 -1.72 24.35
CA ASN A 232 -0.64 -0.38 23.77
C ASN A 232 0.11 -0.42 22.44
N VAL A 233 1.21 -1.18 22.34
CA VAL A 233 1.98 -1.38 21.11
C VAL A 233 1.10 -1.98 20.02
N ARG A 234 0.30 -3.00 20.34
CA ARG A 234 -0.67 -3.59 19.41
C ARG A 234 -1.65 -2.55 18.94
N SER A 235 -2.34 -1.87 19.85
CA SER A 235 -3.32 -0.82 19.56
C SER A 235 -2.79 0.26 18.60
N VAL A 236 -1.56 0.72 18.84
CA VAL A 236 -0.86 1.71 18.00
C VAL A 236 -0.46 1.13 16.64
N PHE A 237 0.08 -0.09 16.61
CA PHE A 237 0.49 -0.74 15.37
C PHE A 237 -0.71 -1.10 14.48
N THR A 238 -1.82 -1.59 15.04
CA THR A 238 -3.06 -1.85 14.31
C THR A 238 -3.62 -0.57 13.67
N CYS A 239 -3.45 0.59 14.30
CA CYS A 239 -3.79 1.88 13.69
C CYS A 239 -2.98 2.14 12.42
N LEU A 240 -1.65 1.92 12.45
CA LEU A 240 -0.78 2.01 11.27
C LEU A 240 -1.21 1.00 10.19
N LEU A 241 -1.49 -0.25 10.56
CA LEU A 241 -1.94 -1.28 9.63
C LEU A 241 -3.19 -0.86 8.87
N HIS A 242 -4.20 -0.33 9.57
CA HIS A 242 -5.41 0.19 8.94
C HIS A 242 -5.14 1.39 8.02
N GLN A 243 -4.30 2.34 8.45
CA GLN A 243 -3.95 3.52 7.63
C GLN A 243 -3.23 3.13 6.33
N VAL A 244 -2.23 2.24 6.42
CA VAL A 244 -1.48 1.77 5.25
C VAL A 244 -2.38 0.93 4.34
N SER A 245 -3.17 0.02 4.91
CA SER A 245 -4.14 -0.81 4.18
C SER A 245 -5.12 0.06 3.39
N GLN A 246 -5.74 1.05 4.04
CA GLN A 246 -6.67 1.97 3.40
C GLN A 246 -5.98 2.80 2.32
N TYR A 247 -4.83 3.40 2.62
CA TYR A 247 -4.09 4.24 1.68
C TYR A 247 -3.71 3.50 0.39
N ILE A 248 -3.19 2.28 0.53
CA ILE A 248 -2.82 1.43 -0.61
C ILE A 248 -4.05 0.99 -1.38
N THR A 249 -5.08 0.49 -0.68
CA THR A 249 -6.32 0.00 -1.31
C THR A 249 -6.97 1.11 -2.13
N ASP A 250 -7.19 2.29 -1.54
CA ASP A 250 -7.79 3.42 -2.23
C ASP A 250 -6.91 3.90 -3.40
N GLY A 251 -5.58 3.82 -3.26
CA GLY A 251 -4.63 4.15 -4.33
C GLY A 251 -4.71 3.20 -5.53
N LEU A 252 -4.79 1.89 -5.27
CA LEU A 252 -4.95 0.86 -6.29
C LEU A 252 -6.32 0.98 -6.98
N GLU A 253 -7.37 1.26 -6.23
CA GLU A 253 -8.71 1.45 -6.81
C GLU A 253 -8.78 2.69 -7.70
N ARG A 254 -8.18 3.82 -7.30
CA ARG A 254 -8.07 5.00 -8.18
C ARG A 254 -7.27 4.72 -9.46
N ALA A 255 -6.17 3.96 -9.36
CA ALA A 255 -5.41 3.56 -10.54
C ALA A 255 -6.24 2.62 -11.45
N ARG A 256 -7.05 1.74 -10.85
CA ARG A 256 -7.98 0.86 -11.56
C ARG A 256 -9.08 1.64 -12.28
N ASP A 257 -9.60 2.72 -11.70
CA ASP A 257 -10.62 3.55 -12.34
C ASP A 257 -10.14 4.12 -13.69
N SER A 258 -8.83 4.41 -13.83
CA SER A 258 -8.23 4.82 -15.11
C SER A 258 -8.22 3.72 -16.16
N LEU A 259 -8.13 2.44 -15.76
CA LEU A 259 -8.31 1.29 -16.66
C LEU A 259 -9.77 1.16 -17.09
N THR A 260 -10.71 1.36 -16.15
CA THR A 260 -12.15 1.31 -16.41
C THR A 260 -12.57 2.42 -17.38
N GLU A 261 -12.07 3.64 -17.19
CA GLU A 261 -12.32 4.76 -18.09
C GLU A 261 -11.80 4.46 -19.50
N ALA A 262 -10.56 3.97 -19.62
CA ALA A 262 -9.98 3.54 -20.90
C ALA A 262 -10.79 2.42 -21.57
N ALA A 263 -11.32 1.46 -20.79
CA ALA A 263 -12.21 0.42 -21.30
C ALA A 263 -13.53 1.01 -21.83
N SER A 264 -14.16 1.93 -21.10
CA SER A 264 -15.41 2.58 -21.52
C SER A 264 -15.24 3.40 -22.81
N LEU A 265 -14.08 4.04 -22.99
CA LEU A 265 -13.75 4.74 -24.23
C LEU A 265 -13.74 3.76 -25.40
N ARG A 266 -13.09 2.59 -25.25
CA ARG A 266 -13.06 1.56 -26.29
C ARG A 266 -14.46 1.06 -26.67
N GLU A 267 -15.32 0.75 -25.70
CA GLU A 267 -16.66 0.22 -25.96
C GLU A 267 -17.55 1.18 -26.75
N ARG A 268 -17.46 2.49 -26.47
CA ARG A 268 -18.20 3.52 -27.22
C ARG A 268 -17.87 3.51 -28.72
N PHE A 269 -16.68 3.07 -29.10
CA PHE A 269 -16.26 3.00 -30.50
C PHE A 269 -16.60 1.68 -31.19
N VAL A 270 -16.98 0.63 -30.45
CA VAL A 270 -17.44 -0.65 -31.00
C VAL A 270 -18.92 -0.58 -31.43
N ILE A 271 -19.74 0.24 -30.77
CA ILE A 271 -21.20 0.31 -30.99
C ILE A 271 -21.57 1.30 -32.13
N GLY A 272 -20.66 2.18 -32.56
CA GLY A 272 -20.88 3.13 -33.67
C GLY A 272 -20.40 2.60 -35.02
N SER A 273 -21.33 2.14 -35.86
CA SER A 273 -21.06 1.58 -37.19
C SER A 273 -20.45 2.58 -38.19
N SER A 274 -19.78 2.02 -39.22
CA SER A 274 -19.16 2.62 -40.42
C SER A 274 -17.68 3.04 -40.33
N VAL A 275 -16.86 2.38 -41.16
CA VAL A 275 -15.43 2.58 -41.34
C VAL A 275 -15.17 3.97 -41.95
N SER A 276 -14.96 4.97 -41.09
CA SER A 276 -14.50 6.30 -41.49
C SER A 276 -13.12 6.57 -40.88
N ARG A 277 -12.28 7.35 -41.58
CA ARG A 277 -10.88 7.69 -41.16
C ARG A 277 -10.81 8.37 -39.77
N ARG A 278 -11.92 8.91 -39.26
CA ARG A 278 -12.02 9.43 -37.88
C ARG A 278 -12.10 8.33 -36.82
N VAL A 279 -12.69 7.18 -37.16
CA VAL A 279 -12.85 6.03 -36.24
C VAL A 279 -11.51 5.36 -35.97
N THR A 280 -10.61 5.31 -36.96
CA THR A 280 -9.25 4.74 -36.80
C THR A 280 -8.39 5.59 -35.86
N SER A 281 -8.38 6.92 -36.02
CA SER A 281 -7.62 7.83 -35.14
C SER A 281 -8.13 7.83 -33.70
N GLN A 282 -9.42 7.60 -33.49
CA GLN A 282 -10.04 7.57 -32.16
C GLN A 282 -9.83 6.22 -31.46
N ALA A 283 -9.84 5.11 -32.21
CA ALA A 283 -9.47 3.79 -31.69
C ALA A 283 -7.99 3.73 -31.25
N GLU A 284 -7.09 4.35 -32.00
CA GLU A 284 -5.68 4.48 -31.63
C GLU A 284 -5.48 5.32 -30.36
N ALA A 285 -6.25 6.40 -30.18
CA ALA A 285 -6.24 7.19 -28.96
C ALA A 285 -6.75 6.39 -27.74
N ALA A 286 -7.79 5.58 -27.92
CA ALA A 286 -8.29 4.71 -26.85
C ALA A 286 -7.30 3.59 -26.50
N ALA A 287 -6.58 3.04 -27.48
CA ALA A 287 -5.49 2.09 -27.26
C ALA A 287 -4.32 2.72 -26.47
N ALA A 288 -3.92 3.94 -26.84
CA ALA A 288 -2.88 4.69 -26.13
C ALA A 288 -3.28 5.01 -24.68
N ALA A 289 -4.55 5.36 -24.44
CA ALA A 289 -5.08 5.54 -23.10
C ALA A 289 -5.03 4.24 -22.29
N GLY A 290 -5.43 3.11 -22.89
CA GLY A 290 -5.34 1.79 -22.25
C GLY A 290 -3.90 1.40 -21.88
N GLU A 291 -2.93 1.67 -22.76
CA GLU A 291 -1.51 1.45 -22.48
C GLU A 291 -0.99 2.35 -21.35
N SER A 292 -1.36 3.62 -21.34
CA SER A 292 -0.97 4.55 -20.27
C SER A 292 -1.55 4.13 -18.92
N SER A 293 -2.82 3.74 -18.89
CA SER A 293 -3.49 3.24 -17.68
C SER A 293 -2.87 1.92 -17.20
N PHE A 294 -2.52 1.01 -18.11
CA PHE A 294 -1.78 -0.22 -17.78
C PHE A 294 -0.45 0.09 -17.08
N LYS A 295 0.36 0.97 -17.67
CA LYS A 295 1.66 1.36 -17.09
C LYS A 295 1.50 2.00 -15.72
N SER A 296 0.54 2.91 -15.59
CA SER A 296 0.24 3.60 -14.32
C SER A 296 -0.18 2.60 -13.23
N PHE A 297 -1.02 1.62 -13.59
CA PHE A 297 -1.43 0.57 -12.65
C PHE A 297 -0.26 -0.33 -12.24
N MET A 298 0.61 -0.72 -13.17
CA MET A 298 1.81 -1.51 -12.87
C MET A 298 2.74 -0.82 -11.87
N VAL A 299 2.93 0.49 -12.02
CA VAL A 299 3.69 1.32 -11.06
C VAL A 299 2.97 1.39 -9.71
N ALA A 300 1.65 1.53 -9.69
CA ALA A 300 0.88 1.53 -8.44
C ALA A 300 1.03 0.21 -7.67
N VAL A 301 1.00 -0.94 -8.35
CA VAL A 301 1.25 -2.26 -7.76
C VAL A 301 2.66 -2.36 -7.18
N GLN A 302 3.68 -1.87 -7.90
CA GLN A 302 5.06 -1.86 -7.39
C GLN A 302 5.18 -1.03 -6.10
N ARG A 303 4.62 0.19 -6.09
CA ARG A 303 4.66 1.07 -4.92
C ARG A 303 3.85 0.52 -3.73
N ALA A 304 2.74 -0.16 -4.00
CA ALA A 304 2.00 -0.91 -3.00
C ALA A 304 2.86 -2.01 -2.37
N GLY A 305 3.54 -2.82 -3.19
CA GLY A 305 4.46 -3.85 -2.72
C GLY A 305 5.60 -3.30 -1.84
N SER A 306 6.25 -2.21 -2.28
CA SER A 306 7.29 -1.54 -1.47
C SER A 306 6.74 -1.01 -0.14
N SER A 307 5.51 -0.48 -0.13
CA SER A 307 4.86 0.02 1.08
C SER A 307 4.58 -1.10 2.09
N VAL A 308 4.09 -2.25 1.62
CA VAL A 308 3.89 -3.45 2.46
C VAL A 308 5.23 -3.94 3.03
N ALA A 309 6.28 -3.98 2.21
CA ALA A 309 7.61 -4.41 2.66
C ALA A 309 8.18 -3.51 3.77
N ILE A 310 7.96 -2.20 3.70
CA ILE A 310 8.38 -1.26 4.77
C ILE A 310 7.68 -1.60 6.08
N VAL A 311 6.36 -1.85 6.07
CA VAL A 311 5.60 -2.20 7.28
C VAL A 311 6.04 -3.54 7.86
N GLN A 312 6.26 -4.56 7.01
CA GLN A 312 6.77 -5.86 7.43
C GLN A 312 8.16 -5.76 8.06
N GLN A 313 9.04 -4.95 7.47
CA GLN A 313 10.39 -4.72 7.99
C GLN A 313 10.35 -3.99 9.34
N TYR A 314 9.48 -2.99 9.47
CA TYR A 314 9.26 -2.28 10.74
C TYR A 314 8.72 -3.22 11.84
N PHE A 315 7.76 -4.10 11.50
CA PHE A 315 7.26 -5.11 12.42
C PHE A 315 8.37 -6.04 12.92
N ALA A 316 9.17 -6.58 12.01
CA ALA A 316 10.24 -7.52 12.34
C ALA A 316 11.33 -6.89 13.21
N ASN A 317 11.72 -5.65 12.93
CA ASN A 317 12.84 -5.00 13.62
C ASN A 317 12.47 -4.40 14.98
N SER A 318 11.27 -3.83 15.09
CA SER A 318 10.89 -3.00 16.23
C SER A 318 9.74 -3.60 17.03
N ILE A 319 8.60 -3.86 16.38
CA ILE A 319 7.36 -4.26 17.07
C ILE A 319 7.46 -5.66 17.66
N SER A 320 7.98 -6.62 16.89
CA SER A 320 8.05 -8.04 17.26
C SER A 320 8.63 -8.26 18.66
N ARG A 321 9.75 -7.58 18.99
CA ARG A 321 10.45 -7.72 20.28
C ARG A 321 9.64 -7.23 21.47
N LEU A 322 8.78 -6.23 21.28
CA LEU A 322 7.92 -5.69 22.34
C LEU A 322 6.72 -6.59 22.65
N LEU A 323 6.38 -7.50 21.74
CA LEU A 323 5.24 -8.41 21.87
C LEU A 323 5.62 -9.81 22.40
N LEU A 324 6.87 -10.23 22.20
CA LEU A 324 7.37 -11.54 22.67
C LEU A 324 7.19 -11.83 24.16
N PRO A 325 7.27 -10.85 25.09
CA PRO A 325 7.08 -11.13 26.51
C PRO A 325 5.65 -11.54 26.92
N VAL A 326 4.66 -11.42 26.01
CA VAL A 326 3.25 -11.73 26.30
C VAL A 326 2.78 -12.82 25.34
N ASP A 327 2.44 -13.97 25.90
CA ASP A 327 1.98 -15.13 25.14
C ASP A 327 0.81 -14.79 24.21
N GLY A 328 0.90 -15.26 22.96
CA GLY A 328 -0.13 -15.04 21.94
C GLY A 328 -0.16 -13.63 21.32
N SER A 329 0.48 -12.63 21.92
CA SER A 329 0.43 -11.25 21.41
C SER A 329 1.10 -11.10 20.04
N HIS A 330 2.29 -11.69 19.87
CA HIS A 330 2.99 -11.68 18.59
C HIS A 330 2.17 -12.35 17.48
N ALA A 331 1.63 -13.55 17.74
CA ALA A 331 0.86 -14.32 16.77
C ALA A 331 -0.42 -13.57 16.33
N ALA A 332 -1.16 -13.00 17.28
CA ALA A 332 -2.36 -12.24 16.98
C ALA A 332 -2.05 -10.97 16.14
N THR A 333 -0.93 -10.29 16.40
CA THR A 333 -0.52 -9.13 15.57
C THR A 333 -0.09 -9.53 14.16
N CYS A 334 0.53 -10.69 13.99
CA CYS A 334 0.82 -11.23 12.65
C CYS A 334 -0.47 -11.51 11.87
N GLU A 335 -1.50 -12.04 12.51
CA GLU A 335 -2.81 -12.28 11.90
C GLU A 335 -3.52 -10.97 11.52
N GLU A 336 -3.48 -9.97 12.41
CA GLU A 336 -4.01 -8.63 12.11
C GLU A 336 -3.27 -7.97 10.93
N MET A 337 -1.94 -8.11 10.87
CA MET A 337 -1.14 -7.61 9.74
C MET A 337 -1.52 -8.30 8.43
N ALA A 338 -1.63 -9.64 8.43
CA ALA A 338 -2.06 -10.39 7.25
C ALA A 338 -3.47 -9.97 6.78
N THR A 339 -4.40 -9.83 7.73
CA THR A 339 -5.78 -9.41 7.45
C THR A 339 -5.83 -8.00 6.86
N ALA A 340 -5.06 -7.06 7.43
CA ALA A 340 -4.99 -5.70 6.92
C ALA A 340 -4.38 -5.62 5.51
N MET A 341 -3.41 -6.48 5.18
CA MET A 341 -2.81 -6.48 3.84
C MET A 341 -3.69 -7.18 2.79
N SER A 342 -4.61 -8.06 3.19
CA SER A 342 -5.47 -8.82 2.26
C SER A 342 -6.39 -7.94 1.40
N SER A 343 -6.87 -6.80 1.91
CA SER A 343 -7.67 -5.84 1.13
C SER A 343 -6.88 -5.25 -0.03
N ALA A 344 -5.62 -4.84 0.22
CA ALA A 344 -4.72 -4.32 -0.79
C ALA A 344 -4.35 -5.40 -1.83
N GLU A 345 -4.11 -6.63 -1.40
CA GLU A 345 -3.90 -7.78 -2.29
C GLU A 345 -5.11 -8.02 -3.19
N GLY A 346 -6.33 -7.99 -2.64
CA GLY A 346 -7.57 -8.14 -3.38
C GLY A 346 -7.78 -7.02 -4.42
N ALA A 347 -7.43 -5.78 -4.09
CA ALA A 347 -7.49 -4.65 -5.03
C ALA A 347 -6.44 -4.81 -6.16
N ALA A 348 -5.21 -5.20 -5.82
CA ALA A 348 -4.16 -5.46 -6.79
C ALA A 348 -4.54 -6.59 -7.75
N PHE A 349 -5.07 -7.71 -7.23
CA PHE A 349 -5.52 -8.85 -8.02
C PHE A 349 -6.59 -8.43 -9.05
N LYS A 350 -7.63 -7.71 -8.60
CA LYS A 350 -8.70 -7.23 -9.49
C LYS A 350 -8.15 -6.34 -10.61
N GLY A 351 -7.27 -5.39 -10.28
CA GLY A 351 -6.72 -4.50 -11.30
C GLY A 351 -5.70 -5.17 -12.22
N LEU A 352 -4.91 -6.16 -11.75
CA LEU A 352 -4.05 -6.98 -12.60
C LEU A 352 -4.87 -7.81 -13.58
N HIS A 353 -6.01 -8.35 -13.16
CA HIS A 353 -6.94 -9.02 -14.06
C HIS A 353 -7.48 -8.07 -15.14
N GLN A 354 -7.91 -6.88 -14.76
CA GLN A 354 -8.38 -5.86 -15.70
C GLN A 354 -7.27 -5.35 -16.65
N CYS A 355 -6.01 -5.38 -16.21
CA CYS A 355 -4.86 -5.12 -17.07
C CYS A 355 -4.75 -6.17 -18.18
N ILE A 356 -4.93 -7.47 -17.87
CA ILE A 356 -4.97 -8.54 -18.88
C ILE A 356 -6.11 -8.30 -19.86
N GLU A 357 -7.31 -8.00 -19.38
CA GLU A 357 -8.47 -7.69 -20.24
C GLU A 357 -8.19 -6.49 -21.16
N THR A 358 -7.55 -5.45 -20.62
CA THR A 358 -7.16 -4.24 -21.37
C THR A 358 -6.16 -4.54 -22.48
N VAL A 359 -5.16 -5.38 -22.20
CA VAL A 359 -4.18 -5.81 -23.20
C VAL A 359 -4.84 -6.69 -24.25
N MET A 360 -5.66 -7.66 -23.84
CA MET A 360 -6.32 -8.60 -24.74
C MET A 360 -7.36 -7.93 -25.64
N ALA A 361 -8.09 -6.93 -25.14
CA ALA A 361 -9.01 -6.16 -25.97
C ALA A 361 -8.31 -5.45 -27.14
N GLU A 362 -7.08 -4.97 -26.91
CA GLU A 362 -6.27 -4.37 -27.97
C GLU A 362 -5.69 -5.43 -28.92
N VAL A 363 -5.28 -6.60 -28.41
CA VAL A 363 -4.90 -7.74 -29.26
C VAL A 363 -6.06 -8.15 -30.18
N ASP A 364 -7.27 -8.29 -29.64
CA ASP A 364 -8.47 -8.66 -30.42
C ASP A 364 -8.79 -7.60 -31.48
N ARG A 365 -8.61 -6.31 -31.17
CA ARG A 365 -8.77 -5.21 -32.12
C ARG A 365 -7.74 -5.29 -33.24
N LEU A 366 -6.46 -5.48 -32.92
CA LEU A 366 -5.37 -5.60 -33.90
C LEU A 366 -5.59 -6.81 -34.81
N LEU A 367 -5.91 -7.98 -34.24
CA LEU A 367 -6.24 -9.17 -35.01
C LEU A 367 -7.44 -8.95 -35.93
N SER A 368 -8.52 -8.32 -35.44
CA SER A 368 -9.73 -8.09 -36.24
C SER A 368 -9.55 -7.05 -37.35
N THR A 369 -8.59 -6.12 -37.21
CA THR A 369 -8.36 -5.04 -38.18
C THR A 369 -7.29 -5.38 -39.21
N GLU A 370 -6.28 -6.15 -38.83
CA GLU A 370 -5.10 -6.42 -39.65
C GLU A 370 -5.14 -7.79 -40.33
N GLN A 371 -5.80 -8.79 -39.72
CA GLN A 371 -5.84 -10.15 -40.25
C GLN A 371 -6.91 -10.27 -41.34
N LYS A 372 -6.51 -10.68 -42.55
CA LYS A 372 -7.41 -10.82 -43.70
C LYS A 372 -7.65 -12.29 -44.02
N ALA A 373 -8.82 -12.60 -44.57
CA ALA A 373 -9.14 -13.97 -45.01
C ALA A 373 -8.13 -14.49 -46.06
N ALA A 374 -7.65 -13.61 -46.94
CA ALA A 374 -6.64 -13.93 -47.95
C ALA A 374 -5.28 -14.35 -47.35
N ASP A 375 -5.00 -14.03 -46.09
CA ASP A 375 -3.76 -14.45 -45.45
C ASP A 375 -3.71 -15.96 -45.21
N TYR A 376 -4.87 -16.58 -44.98
CA TYR A 376 -5.01 -18.02 -44.70
C TYR A 376 -5.70 -18.80 -45.83
N HIS A 377 -6.22 -18.10 -46.85
CA HIS A 377 -6.83 -18.69 -48.02
C HIS A 377 -6.46 -17.88 -49.27
N SER A 378 -5.25 -18.10 -49.78
CA SER A 378 -4.79 -17.47 -51.03
C SER A 378 -5.36 -18.23 -52.24
N PRO A 379 -5.98 -17.55 -53.22
CA PRO A 379 -6.49 -18.19 -54.44
C PRO A 379 -5.38 -18.63 -55.41
N ASP A 380 -4.15 -18.16 -55.21
CA ASP A 380 -2.99 -18.51 -56.02
C ASP A 380 -2.14 -19.55 -55.26
N ASP A 381 -2.43 -20.83 -55.50
CA ASP A 381 -1.71 -21.98 -54.89
C ASP A 381 -0.34 -22.24 -55.58
N GLY A 382 0.02 -21.42 -56.56
CA GLY A 382 1.19 -21.60 -57.40
C GLY A 382 2.22 -20.48 -57.30
N MET A 383 3.39 -20.83 -56.77
CA MET A 383 4.74 -20.31 -57.12
C MET A 383 5.46 -19.33 -56.18
N VAL A 384 4.83 -18.68 -55.19
CA VAL A 384 5.60 -17.96 -54.13
C VAL A 384 4.93 -18.13 -52.77
N HIS A 385 5.45 -19.03 -51.94
CA HIS A 385 5.05 -19.13 -50.55
C HIS A 385 5.68 -17.97 -49.76
N ASP A 386 4.87 -17.03 -49.27
CA ASP A 386 5.35 -16.01 -48.33
C ASP A 386 5.63 -16.67 -46.98
N HIS A 387 6.92 -16.90 -46.69
CA HIS A 387 7.38 -17.52 -45.44
C HIS A 387 7.38 -16.57 -44.23
N ARG A 388 6.94 -15.33 -44.40
CA ARG A 388 6.87 -14.35 -43.32
C ARG A 388 5.61 -14.53 -42.48
N PRO A 389 5.67 -14.17 -41.18
CA PRO A 389 4.46 -14.02 -40.37
C PRO A 389 3.47 -13.05 -41.03
N THR A 390 2.20 -13.17 -40.68
CA THR A 390 1.16 -12.23 -41.08
C THR A 390 1.42 -10.85 -40.49
N ASN A 391 0.92 -9.80 -41.16
CA ASN A 391 1.06 -8.44 -40.65
C ASN A 391 0.39 -8.29 -39.27
N ALA A 392 -0.73 -8.97 -39.05
CA ALA A 392 -1.40 -8.97 -37.75
C ALA A 392 -0.51 -9.61 -36.67
N CYS A 393 0.16 -10.74 -36.96
CA CYS A 393 1.10 -11.37 -36.05
C CYS A 393 2.22 -10.41 -35.64
N THR A 394 2.91 -9.79 -36.61
CA THR A 394 3.99 -8.83 -36.35
C THR A 394 3.49 -7.63 -35.53
N ARG A 395 2.32 -7.07 -35.85
CA ARG A 395 1.76 -5.93 -35.10
C ARG A 395 1.37 -6.30 -33.66
N VAL A 396 0.80 -7.48 -33.44
CA VAL A 396 0.45 -7.96 -32.10
C VAL A 396 1.70 -8.19 -31.25
N VAL A 397 2.72 -8.88 -31.79
CA VAL A 397 3.97 -9.12 -31.06
C VAL A 397 4.68 -7.81 -30.72
N ALA A 398 4.73 -6.85 -31.65
CA ALA A 398 5.30 -5.53 -31.40
C ALA A 398 4.53 -4.75 -30.31
N TYR A 399 3.21 -4.82 -30.31
CA TYR A 399 2.38 -4.22 -29.27
C TYR A 399 2.62 -4.86 -27.90
N LEU A 400 2.57 -6.19 -27.82
CA LEU A 400 2.77 -6.95 -26.58
C LEU A 400 4.17 -6.71 -25.99
N SER A 401 5.21 -6.72 -26.83
CA SER A 401 6.58 -6.43 -26.40
C SER A 401 6.70 -5.05 -25.75
N ARG A 402 6.03 -4.04 -26.32
CA ARG A 402 6.06 -2.66 -25.83
C ARG A 402 5.23 -2.45 -24.56
N VAL A 403 4.03 -3.00 -24.47
CA VAL A 403 3.16 -2.79 -23.30
C VAL A 403 3.64 -3.59 -22.09
N LEU A 404 4.15 -4.81 -22.31
CA LEU A 404 4.58 -5.69 -21.21
C LEU A 404 5.95 -5.34 -20.64
N GLU A 405 6.74 -4.49 -21.31
CA GLU A 405 8.03 -4.00 -20.78
C GLU A 405 7.89 -3.51 -19.34
N THR A 406 6.87 -2.70 -19.06
CA THR A 406 6.60 -2.21 -17.69
C THR A 406 6.31 -3.36 -16.74
N ALA A 407 5.44 -4.31 -17.11
CA ALA A 407 5.13 -5.47 -16.27
C ALA A 407 6.35 -6.35 -15.98
N PHE A 408 7.29 -6.48 -16.94
CA PHE A 408 8.55 -7.20 -16.72
C PHE A 408 9.46 -6.54 -15.68
N THR A 409 9.40 -5.20 -15.58
CA THR A 409 10.24 -4.42 -14.66
C THR A 409 9.60 -4.14 -13.30
N THR A 410 8.28 -4.13 -13.19
CA THR A 410 7.56 -3.73 -11.97
C THR A 410 7.08 -4.91 -11.12
N LEU A 411 6.75 -6.04 -11.75
CA LEU A 411 6.34 -7.26 -11.06
C LEU A 411 7.56 -8.13 -10.78
N GLU A 412 7.58 -8.77 -9.61
CA GLU A 412 8.69 -9.62 -9.18
C GLU A 412 8.22 -10.98 -8.67
N GLY A 413 9.15 -11.96 -8.66
CA GLY A 413 8.95 -13.29 -8.08
C GLY A 413 7.71 -14.02 -8.62
N LEU A 414 6.97 -14.65 -7.70
CA LEU A 414 5.79 -15.46 -8.02
C LEU A 414 4.63 -14.63 -8.61
N ASN A 415 4.52 -13.35 -8.26
CA ASN A 415 3.48 -12.47 -8.78
C ASN A 415 3.68 -12.21 -10.29
N LYS A 416 4.92 -11.95 -10.71
CA LYS A 416 5.28 -11.84 -12.12
C LYS A 416 4.95 -13.13 -12.86
N GLN A 417 5.35 -14.27 -12.30
CA GLN A 417 5.13 -15.57 -12.92
C GLN A 417 3.64 -15.90 -13.11
N ALA A 418 2.83 -15.67 -12.07
CA ALA A 418 1.38 -15.90 -12.13
C ALA A 418 0.72 -15.00 -13.17
N PHE A 419 1.06 -13.70 -13.18
CA PHE A 419 0.53 -12.74 -14.15
C PHE A 419 0.85 -13.11 -15.60
N LEU A 420 2.10 -13.44 -15.90
CA LEU A 420 2.53 -13.80 -17.25
C LEU A 420 1.94 -15.15 -17.70
N THR A 421 1.81 -16.11 -16.78
CA THR A 421 1.16 -17.41 -17.06
C THR A 421 -0.31 -17.21 -17.43
N GLU A 422 -1.05 -16.41 -16.65
CA GLU A 422 -2.44 -16.07 -16.96
C GLU A 422 -2.56 -15.32 -18.29
N LEU A 423 -1.75 -14.28 -18.51
CA LEU A 423 -1.75 -13.54 -19.78
C LEU A 423 -1.48 -14.46 -20.98
N GLY A 424 -0.52 -15.39 -20.85
CA GLY A 424 -0.21 -16.38 -21.88
C GLY A 424 -1.40 -17.31 -22.17
N ASN A 425 -2.13 -17.73 -21.14
CA ASN A 425 -3.36 -18.51 -21.29
C ASN A 425 -4.47 -17.74 -22.01
N TYR A 426 -4.65 -16.46 -21.67
CA TYR A 426 -5.61 -15.59 -22.36
C TYR A 426 -5.22 -15.35 -23.82
N LEU A 427 -3.92 -15.14 -24.10
CA LEU A 427 -3.41 -14.99 -25.45
C LEU A 427 -3.66 -16.24 -26.29
N TYR A 428 -3.31 -17.42 -25.76
CA TYR A 428 -3.58 -18.70 -26.41
C TYR A 428 -5.07 -18.85 -26.76
N LYS A 429 -5.96 -18.62 -25.79
CA LYS A 429 -7.41 -18.72 -25.98
C LYS A 429 -7.92 -17.70 -27.01
N GLY A 430 -7.43 -16.46 -26.95
CA GLY A 430 -7.77 -15.38 -27.88
C GLY A 430 -7.38 -15.73 -29.32
N LEU A 431 -6.15 -16.19 -29.54
CA LEU A 431 -5.65 -16.61 -30.85
C LEU A 431 -6.45 -17.78 -31.41
N VAL A 432 -6.68 -18.83 -30.61
CA VAL A 432 -7.46 -20.00 -31.04
C VAL A 432 -8.89 -19.60 -31.42
N ASN A 433 -9.54 -18.71 -30.65
CA ASN A 433 -10.87 -18.20 -30.97
C ASN A 433 -10.88 -17.30 -32.23
N HIS A 434 -9.81 -16.55 -32.45
CA HIS A 434 -9.67 -15.71 -33.64
C HIS A 434 -9.51 -16.57 -34.90
N TRP A 435 -8.63 -17.57 -34.88
CA TRP A 435 -8.38 -18.44 -36.03
C TRP A 435 -9.58 -19.33 -36.40
N GLN A 436 -10.46 -19.65 -35.45
CA GLN A 436 -11.72 -20.35 -35.73
C GLN A 436 -12.67 -19.59 -36.67
N LYS A 437 -12.42 -18.31 -36.94
CA LYS A 437 -13.23 -17.49 -37.86
C LYS A 437 -12.78 -17.63 -39.32
N PHE A 438 -11.70 -18.34 -39.60
CA PHE A 438 -11.08 -18.44 -40.91
C PHE A 438 -11.23 -19.84 -41.51
N THR A 439 -11.05 -19.90 -42.83
CA THR A 439 -10.91 -21.15 -43.58
C THR A 439 -9.49 -21.21 -44.12
N PHE A 440 -8.90 -22.41 -44.12
CA PHE A 440 -7.49 -22.60 -44.41
C PHE A 440 -7.30 -23.52 -45.62
N ASN A 441 -6.43 -23.10 -46.55
CA ASN A 441 -5.82 -23.98 -47.55
C ASN A 441 -4.40 -24.41 -47.07
N PRO A 442 -3.73 -25.39 -47.73
CA PRO A 442 -2.41 -25.86 -47.29
C PRO A 442 -1.35 -24.74 -47.18
N SER A 443 -1.36 -23.81 -48.14
CA SER A 443 -0.50 -22.62 -48.14
C SER A 443 -0.76 -21.72 -46.92
N GLY A 444 -2.03 -21.49 -46.56
CA GLY A 444 -2.44 -20.76 -45.36
C GLY A 444 -2.14 -21.49 -44.06
N GLY A 445 -2.18 -22.83 -44.06
CA GLY A 445 -1.74 -23.67 -42.95
C GLY A 445 -0.25 -23.50 -42.62
N LEU A 446 0.60 -23.42 -43.65
CA LEU A 446 2.03 -23.10 -43.48
C LEU A 446 2.23 -21.70 -42.90
N ARG A 447 1.42 -20.73 -43.33
CA ARG A 447 1.48 -19.36 -42.83
C ARG A 447 1.01 -19.24 -41.38
N LEU A 448 -0.07 -19.92 -41.02
CA LEU A 448 -0.51 -20.06 -39.62
C LEU A 448 0.58 -20.69 -38.74
N LYS A 449 1.28 -21.72 -39.24
CA LYS A 449 2.37 -22.36 -38.50
C LYS A 449 3.53 -21.38 -38.22
N ARG A 450 3.81 -20.46 -39.15
CA ARG A 450 4.78 -19.38 -38.93
C ARG A 450 4.29 -18.40 -37.86
N ASP A 451 3.03 -17.97 -37.91
CA ASP A 451 2.43 -17.11 -36.87
C ASP A 451 2.51 -17.76 -35.48
N ILE A 452 2.16 -19.05 -35.37
CA ILE A 452 2.24 -19.80 -34.11
C ILE A 452 3.68 -19.87 -33.58
N THR A 453 4.66 -20.03 -34.48
CA THR A 453 6.08 -20.05 -34.10
C THR A 453 6.52 -18.70 -33.54
N GLU A 454 6.13 -17.61 -34.20
CA GLU A 454 6.46 -16.25 -33.77
C GLU A 454 5.81 -15.92 -32.41
N TYR A 455 4.52 -16.25 -32.23
CA TYR A 455 3.85 -16.10 -30.93
C TYR A 455 4.47 -16.99 -29.86
N GLY A 456 4.85 -18.23 -30.19
CA GLY A 456 5.53 -19.14 -29.28
C GLY A 456 6.91 -18.62 -28.85
N GLU A 457 7.70 -18.07 -29.78
CA GLU A 457 8.98 -17.40 -29.46
C GLU A 457 8.80 -16.23 -28.51
N PHE A 458 7.77 -15.41 -28.73
CA PHE A 458 7.44 -14.32 -27.82
C PHE A 458 7.04 -14.82 -26.43
N VAL A 459 6.14 -15.80 -26.36
CA VAL A 459 5.60 -16.33 -25.09
C VAL A 459 6.66 -17.07 -24.27
N ARG A 460 7.70 -17.64 -24.90
CA ARG A 460 8.83 -18.22 -24.15
C ARG A 460 9.52 -17.20 -23.23
N SER A 461 9.47 -15.91 -23.56
CA SER A 461 9.98 -14.85 -22.67
C SER A 461 9.26 -14.77 -21.32
N PHE A 462 8.07 -15.40 -21.20
CA PHE A 462 7.28 -15.44 -19.98
C PHE A 462 7.81 -16.48 -18.98
N ASN A 463 8.68 -17.40 -19.43
CA ASN A 463 9.19 -18.53 -18.64
C ASN A 463 8.05 -19.34 -18.01
N ALA A 464 6.99 -19.62 -18.76
CA ALA A 464 5.79 -20.31 -18.28
C ALA A 464 5.62 -21.66 -19.00
N PRO A 465 6.15 -22.78 -18.46
CA PRO A 465 6.20 -24.06 -19.16
C PRO A 465 4.84 -24.57 -19.64
N THR A 466 3.79 -24.36 -18.83
CA THR A 466 2.42 -24.78 -19.16
C THR A 466 1.83 -24.01 -20.35
N VAL A 467 2.32 -22.79 -20.63
CA VAL A 467 1.92 -22.02 -21.80
C VAL A 467 2.78 -22.41 -22.99
N ASP A 468 4.08 -22.61 -22.79
CA ASP A 468 5.01 -23.07 -23.84
C ASP A 468 4.52 -24.40 -24.45
N GLU A 469 4.16 -25.38 -23.62
CA GLU A 469 3.59 -26.66 -24.05
C GLU A 469 2.32 -26.47 -24.90
N LYS A 470 1.45 -25.50 -24.56
CA LYS A 470 0.24 -25.22 -25.35
C LYS A 470 0.57 -24.70 -26.74
N PHE A 471 1.56 -23.81 -26.86
CA PHE A 471 1.99 -23.30 -28.18
C PHE A 471 2.71 -24.37 -29.01
N GLU A 472 3.45 -25.27 -28.38
CA GLU A 472 4.03 -26.44 -29.06
C GLU A 472 2.95 -27.38 -29.60
N LEU A 473 1.96 -27.74 -28.78
CA LEU A 473 0.81 -28.55 -29.20
C LEU A 473 0.01 -27.87 -30.31
N LEU A 474 -0.15 -26.55 -30.25
CA LEU A 474 -0.80 -25.76 -31.29
C LEU A 474 -0.02 -25.78 -32.61
N GLY A 475 1.32 -25.79 -32.55
CA GLY A 475 2.18 -25.96 -33.71
C GLY A 475 2.02 -27.34 -34.38
N ILE A 476 1.83 -28.39 -33.58
CA ILE A 476 1.48 -29.73 -34.09
C ILE A 476 0.07 -29.71 -34.70
N LEU A 477 -0.88 -29.08 -34.02
CA LEU A 477 -2.26 -28.95 -34.47
C LEU A 477 -2.37 -28.22 -35.82
N ALA A 478 -1.52 -27.23 -36.08
CA ALA A 478 -1.47 -26.53 -37.37
C ALA A 478 -1.17 -27.45 -38.56
N ASN A 479 -0.50 -28.60 -38.34
CA ASN A 479 -0.27 -29.59 -39.39
C ASN A 479 -1.58 -30.18 -39.93
N VAL A 480 -2.69 -30.09 -39.19
CA VAL A 480 -4.04 -30.45 -39.67
C VAL A 480 -4.41 -29.71 -40.94
N PHE A 481 -3.90 -28.50 -41.19
CA PHE A 481 -4.20 -27.76 -42.42
C PHE A 481 -3.25 -28.08 -43.57
N ILE A 482 -2.09 -28.70 -43.28
CA ILE A 482 -1.00 -28.89 -44.24
C ILE A 482 -1.02 -30.31 -44.82
N VAL A 483 -1.32 -31.31 -44.01
CA VAL A 483 -1.26 -32.71 -44.44
C VAL A 483 -2.43 -33.09 -45.37
N ALA A 484 -2.19 -34.05 -46.25
CA ALA A 484 -3.24 -34.64 -47.08
C ALA A 484 -4.31 -35.32 -46.21
N PRO A 485 -5.58 -35.37 -46.67
CA PRO A 485 -6.68 -36.05 -45.97
C PRO A 485 -6.37 -37.46 -45.48
N GLU A 486 -5.59 -38.22 -46.23
CA GLU A 486 -5.20 -39.61 -45.95
C GLU A 486 -4.25 -39.71 -44.74
N SER A 487 -3.43 -38.68 -44.50
CA SER A 487 -2.42 -38.67 -43.44
C SER A 487 -2.93 -38.14 -42.10
N LEU A 488 -4.17 -37.62 -42.05
CA LEU A 488 -4.76 -37.06 -40.82
C LEU A 488 -4.86 -38.09 -39.69
N SER A 489 -5.20 -39.35 -39.98
CA SER A 489 -5.30 -40.41 -38.96
C SER A 489 -3.97 -40.65 -38.24
N SER A 490 -2.87 -40.72 -39.00
CA SER A 490 -1.52 -40.94 -38.46
C SER A 490 -1.04 -39.78 -37.59
N LEU A 491 -1.42 -38.54 -37.94
CA LEU A 491 -1.11 -37.35 -37.13
C LEU A 491 -1.69 -37.45 -35.71
N PHE A 492 -2.90 -38.01 -35.56
CA PHE A 492 -3.57 -38.15 -34.26
C PHE A 492 -3.13 -39.38 -33.47
N GLU A 493 -2.55 -40.38 -34.12
CA GLU A 493 -1.93 -41.53 -33.44
C GLU A 493 -0.65 -41.11 -32.71
N GLY A 494 0.15 -40.21 -33.30
CA GLY A 494 1.38 -39.68 -32.69
C GLY A 494 1.15 -38.68 -31.55
N THR A 495 -0.04 -38.08 -31.44
CA THR A 495 -0.35 -37.09 -30.39
C THR A 495 -1.83 -37.16 -30.00
N PRO A 496 -2.23 -38.08 -29.11
CA PRO A 496 -3.65 -38.29 -28.78
C PRO A 496 -4.28 -37.12 -28.00
N SER A 497 -3.47 -36.29 -27.34
CA SER A 497 -3.93 -35.14 -26.54
C SER A 497 -4.63 -34.05 -27.38
N ILE A 498 -4.24 -33.86 -28.64
CA ILE A 498 -4.79 -32.82 -29.52
C ILE A 498 -6.11 -33.22 -30.19
N ARG A 499 -6.57 -34.48 -30.01
CA ARG A 499 -7.72 -35.04 -30.72
C ARG A 499 -8.94 -34.13 -30.55
N LYS A 500 -9.38 -33.83 -29.33
CA LYS A 500 -10.59 -33.04 -29.07
C LYS A 500 -10.59 -31.66 -29.74
N ASP A 501 -9.44 -30.97 -29.75
CA ASP A 501 -9.30 -29.66 -30.38
C ASP A 501 -9.19 -29.77 -31.91
N ALA A 502 -8.55 -30.82 -32.41
CA ALA A 502 -8.40 -31.09 -33.83
C ALA A 502 -9.73 -31.29 -34.56
N GLN A 503 -10.75 -31.82 -33.90
CA GLN A 503 -12.08 -31.94 -34.51
C GLN A 503 -12.64 -30.59 -34.96
N ARG A 504 -12.41 -29.53 -34.17
CA ARG A 504 -12.86 -28.17 -34.50
C ARG A 504 -12.01 -27.58 -35.63
N PHE A 505 -10.70 -27.79 -35.59
CA PHE A 505 -9.77 -27.27 -36.60
C PHE A 505 -9.96 -27.94 -37.96
N ILE A 506 -10.25 -29.25 -38.02
CA ILE A 506 -10.51 -29.95 -39.29
C ILE A 506 -11.69 -29.36 -40.06
N GLN A 507 -12.72 -28.88 -39.35
CA GLN A 507 -13.90 -28.24 -39.98
C GLN A 507 -13.56 -26.94 -40.69
N LEU A 508 -12.41 -26.34 -40.40
CA LEU A 508 -11.95 -25.08 -40.98
C LEU A 508 -11.10 -25.30 -42.25
N ARG A 509 -10.87 -26.54 -42.67
CA ARG A 509 -10.19 -26.83 -43.95
C ARG A 509 -11.09 -26.46 -45.13
N ASP A 510 -10.51 -25.89 -46.17
CA ASP A 510 -11.20 -25.60 -47.44
C ASP A 510 -11.76 -26.86 -48.11
N ASP A 511 -11.03 -27.98 -48.03
CA ASP A 511 -11.38 -29.28 -48.58
C ASP A 511 -12.30 -30.12 -47.69
N TYR A 512 -12.77 -29.59 -46.55
CA TYR A 512 -13.56 -30.36 -45.58
C TYR A 512 -14.78 -31.06 -46.21
N LYS A 513 -15.51 -30.32 -47.05
CA LYS A 513 -16.70 -30.82 -47.75
C LYS A 513 -16.34 -31.68 -48.96
N SER A 514 -15.34 -31.29 -49.74
CA SER A 514 -14.96 -32.01 -50.98
C SER A 514 -14.31 -33.36 -50.69
N ALA A 515 -13.49 -33.46 -49.64
CA ALA A 515 -12.82 -34.68 -49.21
C ALA A 515 -13.69 -35.59 -48.31
N LYS A 516 -14.93 -35.19 -47.98
CA LYS A 516 -15.86 -35.92 -47.10
C LYS A 516 -15.19 -36.31 -45.76
N LEU A 517 -14.45 -35.38 -45.14
CA LEU A 517 -13.65 -35.64 -43.94
C LEU A 517 -14.50 -36.10 -42.74
N ALA A 518 -15.75 -35.64 -42.66
CA ALA A 518 -16.70 -36.05 -41.62
C ALA A 518 -16.92 -37.57 -41.57
N SER A 519 -17.04 -38.24 -42.73
CA SER A 519 -17.23 -39.70 -42.79
C SER A 519 -15.93 -40.47 -42.68
N ARG A 520 -14.80 -39.90 -43.13
CA ARG A 520 -13.49 -40.58 -43.07
C ARG A 520 -12.92 -40.63 -41.66
N LEU A 521 -13.22 -39.62 -40.85
CA LEU A 521 -12.67 -39.50 -39.50
C LEU A 521 -13.69 -39.87 -38.42
N SER A 522 -14.92 -40.27 -38.76
CA SER A 522 -15.96 -40.59 -37.77
C SER A 522 -15.54 -41.67 -36.76
N SER A 523 -14.72 -42.64 -37.19
CA SER A 523 -14.16 -43.70 -36.34
C SER A 523 -13.12 -43.23 -35.34
N LEU A 524 -12.47 -42.08 -35.59
CA LEU A 524 -11.47 -41.48 -34.69
C LEU A 524 -12.10 -40.65 -33.58
N TRP A 525 -13.34 -40.18 -33.78
CA TRP A 525 -14.09 -39.33 -32.85
C TRP A 525 -15.06 -40.11 -31.95
N SER A 526 -15.42 -41.33 -32.33
CA SER A 526 -16.30 -42.21 -31.56
C SER A 526 -15.51 -43.02 -30.52
N SER A 527 -15.06 -42.36 -29.44
CA SER A 527 -14.65 -42.99 -28.17
C SER A 527 -14.64 -41.96 -27.05
#